data_AF-A0A951TBQ4-F1
#
_entry.id   AF-A0A951TBQ4-F1
#
_cell.length_a   1.000
_cell.length_b   1.000
_cell.length_c   1.000
_cell.angle_alpha   90.00
_cell.angle_beta   90.00
_cell.angle_gamma   90.00
#
_symmetry.space_group_name_H-M   'P 1'
#
loop_
_entity.id
_entity.type
_entity.pdbx_description
1 polymer ?
#
loop_
_entity_poly.entity_id
_entity_poly.type
_entity_poly.pdbx_seq_one_letter_code
_entity_poly.pdbx_strand_id
1 'polypeptide(L)'
;MLEPRIPADAQPPRKGPDRPYGAWSATLREDSQASVHLVNVYRPDSPFEHAAEFAGDLLRLLEDTRRKYPERTELFCGSWMNSLPVFQAFFPPEWRKSLHRPVWLNGSPGIWGQYIDRCGGFHQAHAEHLRNTGRHALPLIHACCGMDNAMDHLAAGRWKTMLASANAHPLT
;
A
#
# COMPACT_ATOMS: atom_id res chain seq x y z
N MET A 1 -23.61 18.29 1.99
CA MET A 1 -23.71 17.69 3.33
C MET A 1 -22.28 17.50 3.80
N LEU A 2 -21.88 18.14 4.90
CA LEU A 2 -20.53 17.94 5.48
C LEU A 2 -20.61 16.71 6.37
N GLU A 3 -19.69 15.76 6.17
CA GLU A 3 -19.55 14.57 7.01
C GLU A 3 -19.33 14.97 8.49
N PRO A 4 -19.77 14.15 9.45
CA PRO A 4 -19.52 14.38 10.87
C PRO A 4 -18.02 14.50 11.15
N ARG A 5 -17.66 15.38 12.10
CA ARG A 5 -16.28 15.51 12.56
C ARG A 5 -15.82 14.17 13.14
N ILE A 6 -14.64 13.70 12.71
CA ILE A 6 -14.00 12.51 13.30
C ILE A 6 -13.90 12.74 14.83
N PRO A 7 -14.36 11.80 15.66
CA PRO A 7 -14.25 11.92 17.11
C PRO A 7 -12.80 12.19 17.53
N ALA A 8 -12.61 13.09 18.50
CA ALA A 8 -11.28 13.46 18.97
C ALA A 8 -10.51 12.28 19.60
N ASP A 9 -11.24 11.24 20.02
CA ASP A 9 -10.76 10.02 20.65
C ASP A 9 -10.67 8.82 19.67
N ALA A 10 -10.95 9.04 18.37
CA ALA A 10 -10.89 7.98 17.37
C ALA A 10 -9.51 7.30 17.40
N GLN A 11 -9.49 6.06 17.87
CA GLN A 11 -8.27 5.28 17.93
C GLN A 11 -7.93 4.77 16.52
N PRO A 12 -6.69 4.92 16.07
CA PRO A 12 -6.26 4.28 14.85
C PRO A 12 -6.38 2.78 14.90
N PRO A 13 -6.52 2.13 13.74
CA PRO A 13 -6.19 0.73 13.61
C PRO A 13 -4.78 0.48 14.13
N ARG A 14 -4.65 -0.47 15.07
CA ARG A 14 -3.37 -0.97 15.57
C ARG A 14 -3.22 -2.43 15.13
N LYS A 15 -1.97 -2.92 15.12
CA LYS A 15 -1.72 -4.35 14.97
C LYS A 15 -2.33 -5.09 16.17
N GLY A 16 -2.98 -6.21 15.92
CA GLY A 16 -3.70 -6.96 16.95
C GLY A 16 -4.48 -8.14 16.38
N PRO A 17 -5.28 -8.85 17.21
CA PRO A 17 -6.04 -10.03 16.80
C PRO A 17 -6.96 -9.78 15.59
N ASP A 18 -7.51 -8.57 15.48
CA ASP A 18 -8.40 -8.17 14.38
C ASP A 18 -7.66 -7.83 13.07
N ARG A 19 -6.32 -7.78 13.11
CA ARG A 19 -5.44 -7.53 11.96
C ARG A 19 -4.25 -8.49 11.97
N PRO A 20 -4.47 -9.79 11.66
CA PRO A 20 -3.42 -10.81 11.77
C PRO A 20 -2.24 -10.57 10.81
N TYR A 21 -2.43 -9.77 9.76
CA TYR A 21 -1.42 -9.38 8.77
C TYR A 21 -1.01 -7.90 8.91
N GLY A 22 -1.14 -7.34 10.11
CA GLY A 22 -0.68 -5.98 10.44
C GLY A 22 -1.29 -4.91 9.56
N ALA A 23 -0.46 -4.26 8.74
CA ALA A 23 -0.91 -3.21 7.83
C ALA A 23 -1.76 -3.74 6.67
N TRP A 24 -1.65 -5.02 6.34
CA TRP A 24 -2.19 -5.58 5.12
C TRP A 24 -3.57 -6.23 5.29
N SER A 25 -4.34 -6.20 4.22
CA SER A 25 -5.58 -6.97 4.05
C SER A 25 -5.76 -7.27 2.56
N ALA A 26 -6.57 -8.28 2.22
CA ALA A 26 -6.87 -8.60 0.84
C ALA A 26 -8.38 -8.67 0.61
N THR A 27 -8.82 -8.21 -0.56
CA THR A 27 -10.16 -8.49 -1.09
C THR A 27 -10.03 -9.31 -2.35
N LEU A 28 -10.86 -10.33 -2.49
CA LEU A 28 -10.96 -11.13 -3.71
C LEU A 28 -11.85 -10.38 -4.68
N ARG A 29 -11.41 -10.26 -5.92
CA ARG A 29 -12.26 -9.79 -7.02
C ARG A 29 -12.86 -11.00 -7.74
N GLU A 30 -13.86 -10.77 -8.59
CA GLU A 30 -14.54 -11.83 -9.33
C GLU A 30 -13.58 -12.54 -10.33
N ASP A 31 -12.51 -11.88 -10.74
CA ASP A 31 -11.43 -12.37 -11.59
C ASP A 31 -10.34 -13.13 -10.80
N SER A 32 -9.33 -13.70 -11.47
CA SER A 32 -8.21 -14.42 -10.85
C SER A 32 -7.26 -13.55 -10.01
N GLN A 33 -7.71 -12.37 -9.56
CA GLN A 33 -6.92 -11.37 -8.88
C GLN A 33 -7.28 -11.25 -7.39
N ALA A 34 -6.24 -11.14 -6.56
CA ALA A 34 -6.36 -10.68 -5.18
C ALA A 34 -5.87 -9.22 -5.11
N SER A 35 -6.73 -8.33 -4.63
CA SER A 35 -6.36 -6.93 -4.36
C SER A 35 -5.88 -6.76 -2.93
N VAL A 36 -4.64 -6.32 -2.74
CA VAL A 36 -4.12 -5.98 -1.41
C VAL A 36 -4.35 -4.51 -1.08
N HIS A 37 -4.71 -4.28 0.18
CA HIS A 37 -4.98 -2.97 0.76
C HIS A 37 -4.09 -2.77 1.98
N LEU A 38 -3.79 -1.50 2.25
CA LEU A 38 -2.88 -1.10 3.31
C LEU A 38 -3.54 -0.06 4.21
N VAL A 39 -3.32 -0.22 5.52
CA VAL A 39 -3.55 0.79 6.55
C VAL A 39 -2.28 0.93 7.37
N ASN A 40 -1.85 2.16 7.69
CA ASN A 40 -0.67 2.35 8.52
C ASN A 40 -0.97 2.07 10.01
N VAL A 41 -0.77 0.83 10.43
CA VAL A 41 -0.90 0.40 11.84
C VAL A 41 0.31 0.75 12.71
N TYR A 42 1.39 1.25 12.11
CA TYR A 42 2.67 1.57 12.77
C TYR A 42 2.74 3.02 13.25
N ARG A 43 1.70 3.83 12.99
CA ARG A 43 1.71 5.25 13.35
C ARG A 43 2.08 5.49 14.82
N PRO A 44 2.91 6.51 15.13
CA PRO A 44 3.33 7.60 14.24
C PRO A 44 4.47 7.25 13.28
N ASP A 45 5.00 6.04 13.34
CA ASP A 45 6.09 5.61 12.47
C ASP A 45 5.60 5.30 11.06
N SER A 46 6.52 5.33 10.12
CA SER A 46 6.32 4.82 8.78
C SER A 46 6.32 3.29 8.78
N PRO A 47 5.46 2.62 7.98
CA PRO A 47 5.54 1.16 7.81
C PRO A 47 6.92 0.72 7.27
N PHE A 48 7.64 1.62 6.59
CA PHE A 48 8.97 1.34 6.05
C PHE A 48 10.08 1.34 7.10
N GLU A 49 9.85 1.94 8.28
CA GLU A 49 10.76 1.81 9.43
C GLU A 49 10.64 0.41 10.07
N HIS A 50 9.52 -0.27 9.82
CA HIS A 50 9.23 -1.63 10.27
C HIS A 50 9.31 -2.65 9.12
N ALA A 51 10.21 -2.42 8.15
CA ALA A 51 10.23 -3.11 6.86
C ALA A 51 10.24 -4.65 6.93
N ALA A 52 10.96 -5.24 7.89
CA ALA A 52 11.01 -6.70 8.04
C ALA A 52 9.64 -7.28 8.46
N GLU A 53 8.99 -6.64 9.43
CA GLU A 53 7.65 -7.00 9.88
C GLU A 53 6.62 -6.75 8.79
N PHE A 54 6.71 -5.60 8.13
CA PHE A 54 5.86 -5.22 7.00
C PHE A 54 5.92 -6.21 5.83
N ALA A 55 7.13 -6.69 5.47
CA ALA A 55 7.33 -7.71 4.45
C ALA A 55 6.84 -9.10 4.89
N GLY A 56 7.13 -9.48 6.14
CA GLY A 56 6.70 -10.77 6.70
C GLY A 56 5.18 -10.87 6.81
N ASP A 57 4.51 -9.79 7.22
CA ASP A 57 3.05 -9.72 7.27
C ASP A 57 2.41 -9.82 5.88
N LEU A 58 3.02 -9.19 4.86
CA LEU A 58 2.58 -9.35 3.48
C LEU A 58 2.74 -10.80 3.01
N LEU A 59 3.89 -11.42 3.25
CA LEU A 59 4.14 -12.81 2.85
C LEU A 59 3.11 -13.75 3.46
N ARG A 60 2.85 -13.64 4.77
CA ARG A 60 1.84 -14.46 5.45
C ARG A 60 0.44 -14.27 4.86
N LEU A 61 0.06 -13.02 4.54
CA LEU A 61 -1.21 -12.74 3.86
C LEU A 61 -1.29 -13.46 2.50
N LEU A 62 -0.22 -13.41 1.70
CA LEU A 62 -0.18 -14.04 0.39
C LEU A 62 -0.21 -15.56 0.48
N GLU A 63 0.55 -16.16 1.40
CA GLU A 63 0.55 -17.61 1.65
C GLU A 63 -0.84 -18.11 2.06
N ASP A 64 -1.51 -17.40 2.98
CA ASP A 64 -2.84 -17.74 3.44
C ASP A 64 -3.90 -17.54 2.34
N THR A 65 -3.75 -16.48 1.54
CA THR A 65 -4.62 -16.23 0.38
C THR A 65 -4.46 -17.33 -0.67
N ARG A 66 -3.22 -17.70 -1.03
CA ARG A 66 -2.91 -18.77 -1.98
C ARG A 66 -3.45 -20.12 -1.51
N ARG A 67 -3.28 -20.44 -0.21
CA ARG A 67 -3.77 -21.70 0.36
C ARG A 67 -5.29 -21.79 0.32
N LYS A 68 -5.99 -20.68 0.58
CA LYS A 68 -7.46 -20.65 0.64
C LYS A 68 -8.12 -20.50 -0.74
N TYR A 69 -7.45 -19.82 -1.66
CA TYR A 69 -7.96 -19.47 -2.99
C TYR A 69 -6.88 -19.73 -4.06
N PRO A 70 -6.57 -21.00 -4.35
CA PRO A 70 -5.48 -21.36 -5.27
C PRO A 70 -5.67 -20.81 -6.68
N GLU A 71 -6.91 -20.52 -7.09
CA GLU A 71 -7.26 -19.93 -8.39
C GLU A 71 -6.84 -18.45 -8.54
N ARG A 72 -6.48 -17.76 -7.46
CA ARG A 72 -6.08 -16.34 -7.48
C ARG A 72 -4.60 -16.24 -7.84
N THR A 73 -4.28 -16.18 -9.13
CA THR A 73 -2.90 -16.20 -9.62
C THR A 73 -2.25 -14.83 -9.65
N GLU A 74 -3.02 -13.75 -9.63
CA GLU A 74 -2.54 -12.38 -9.76
C GLU A 74 -2.73 -11.58 -8.47
N LEU A 75 -1.71 -10.79 -8.12
CA LEU A 75 -1.74 -9.81 -7.05
C LEU A 75 -1.87 -8.41 -7.63
N PHE A 76 -2.72 -7.57 -7.04
CA PHE A 76 -2.95 -6.20 -7.49
C PHE A 76 -3.01 -5.20 -6.33
N CYS A 77 -2.57 -3.96 -6.59
CA CYS A 77 -2.81 -2.85 -5.69
C CYS A 77 -2.95 -1.53 -6.48
N GLY A 78 -4.03 -0.81 -6.21
CA GLY A 78 -4.20 0.59 -6.61
C GLY A 78 -3.91 1.50 -5.42
N SER A 79 -2.78 2.21 -5.43
CA SER A 79 -2.37 3.06 -4.33
C SER A 79 -1.53 4.24 -4.81
N TRP A 80 -1.64 5.38 -4.12
CA TRP A 80 -0.68 6.49 -4.28
C TRP A 80 0.75 6.09 -3.89
N MET A 81 0.90 5.08 -3.02
CA MET A 81 2.21 4.58 -2.59
C MET A 81 2.99 3.90 -3.73
N ASN A 82 2.32 3.49 -4.80
CA ASN A 82 3.00 2.99 -6.00
C ASN A 82 3.86 4.07 -6.68
N SER A 83 3.75 5.35 -6.31
CA SER A 83 4.69 6.40 -6.69
C SER A 83 6.01 6.38 -5.90
N LEU A 84 6.11 5.57 -4.84
CA LEU A 84 7.27 5.54 -3.93
C LEU A 84 8.17 4.32 -4.22
N PRO A 85 9.46 4.52 -4.57
CA PRO A 85 10.39 3.41 -4.80
C PRO A 85 10.55 2.50 -3.59
N VAL A 86 10.45 3.05 -2.37
CA VAL A 86 10.49 2.30 -1.11
C VAL A 86 9.30 1.34 -0.96
N PHE A 87 8.11 1.71 -1.44
CA PHE A 87 6.96 0.81 -1.47
C PHE A 87 7.11 -0.25 -2.56
N GLN A 88 7.55 0.16 -3.74
CA GLN A 88 7.80 -0.76 -4.86
C GLN A 88 8.88 -1.81 -4.57
N ALA A 89 9.72 -1.60 -3.55
CA ALA A 89 10.77 -2.54 -3.16
C ALA A 89 10.23 -3.85 -2.56
N PHE A 90 8.99 -3.86 -2.06
CA PHE A 90 8.36 -5.06 -1.47
C PHE A 90 7.75 -5.99 -2.52
N PHE A 91 7.84 -5.64 -3.80
CA PHE A 91 7.23 -6.36 -4.91
C PHE A 91 8.28 -6.75 -5.95
N PRO A 92 8.05 -7.83 -6.72
CA PRO A 92 8.98 -8.28 -7.76
C PRO A 92 9.14 -7.24 -8.88
N PRO A 93 10.21 -7.31 -9.70
CA PRO A 93 10.45 -6.34 -10.78
C PRO A 93 9.29 -6.16 -11.77
N GLU A 94 8.47 -7.18 -11.99
CA GLU A 94 7.26 -7.10 -12.83
C GLU A 94 6.23 -6.10 -12.30
N TRP A 95 6.14 -5.90 -10.98
CA TRP A 95 5.28 -4.87 -10.38
C TRP A 95 5.60 -3.50 -10.93
N ARG A 96 6.88 -3.14 -10.97
CA ARG A 96 7.34 -1.86 -11.52
C ARG A 96 7.06 -1.73 -13.02
N LYS A 97 7.13 -2.83 -13.77
CA LYS A 97 6.81 -2.86 -15.21
C LYS A 97 5.31 -2.71 -15.47
N SER A 98 4.46 -3.08 -14.51
CA SER A 98 2.99 -3.00 -14.61
C SER A 98 2.39 -1.65 -14.21
N LEU A 99 3.22 -0.72 -13.72
CA LEU A 99 2.76 0.58 -13.21
C LEU A 99 1.97 1.32 -14.28
N HIS A 100 0.69 1.59 -14.01
CA HIS A 100 -0.15 2.36 -14.90
C HIS A 100 -1.05 3.31 -14.12
N ARG A 101 -1.25 4.51 -14.68
CA ARG A 101 -2.14 5.51 -14.11
C ARG A 101 -3.53 5.36 -14.74
N PRO A 102 -4.57 4.99 -13.98
CA PRO A 102 -5.93 4.96 -14.50
C PRO A 102 -6.41 6.40 -14.80
N VAL A 103 -7.11 6.58 -15.92
CA VAL A 103 -7.58 7.90 -16.39
C VAL A 103 -8.77 8.41 -15.56
N TRP A 104 -9.56 7.53 -14.94
CA TRP A 104 -10.88 7.86 -14.39
C TRP A 104 -11.05 7.64 -12.87
N LEU A 105 -9.97 7.31 -12.15
CA LEU A 105 -10.05 6.91 -10.73
C LEU A 105 -9.34 7.90 -9.80
N ASN A 106 -9.87 9.12 -9.68
CA ASN A 106 -9.38 10.11 -8.71
C ASN A 106 -10.13 10.10 -7.36
N GLY A 107 -11.22 9.33 -7.25
CA GLY A 107 -12.04 9.26 -6.02
C GLY A 107 -11.86 8.00 -5.17
N SER A 108 -10.93 7.10 -5.55
CA SER A 108 -10.82 5.80 -4.87
C SER A 108 -10.25 5.92 -3.44
N PRO A 109 -10.61 5.03 -2.50
CA PRO A 109 -10.01 5.02 -1.16
C PRO A 109 -8.47 4.96 -1.18
N GLY A 110 -7.89 4.32 -2.19
CA GLY A 110 -6.44 4.15 -2.38
C GLY A 110 -5.66 5.44 -2.63
N ILE A 111 -6.32 6.59 -2.80
CA ILE A 111 -5.65 7.89 -2.97
C ILE A 111 -5.66 8.74 -1.69
N TRP A 112 -6.63 8.51 -0.79
CA TRP A 112 -6.90 9.42 0.33
C TRP A 112 -5.88 9.33 1.46
N GLY A 113 -5.15 8.20 1.56
CA GLY A 113 -4.11 8.02 2.58
C GLY A 113 -3.03 9.11 2.57
N GLN A 114 -2.76 9.76 1.44
CA GLN A 114 -1.78 10.86 1.34
C GLN A 114 -2.22 12.15 2.05
N TYR A 115 -3.49 12.29 2.42
CA TYR A 115 -4.02 13.45 3.13
C TYR A 115 -4.08 13.27 4.65
N ILE A 116 -3.61 12.12 5.14
CA ILE A 116 -3.54 11.81 6.57
C ILE A 116 -2.07 11.92 6.96
N ASP A 117 -1.77 12.77 7.94
CA ASP A 117 -0.40 12.90 8.47
C ASP A 117 -0.04 11.73 9.41
N ARG A 118 1.23 11.68 9.84
CA ARG A 118 1.74 10.62 10.72
C ARG A 118 1.02 10.52 12.07
N CYS A 119 0.43 11.60 12.55
CA CYS A 119 -0.33 11.65 13.80
C CYS A 119 -1.83 11.33 13.59
N GLY A 120 -2.26 11.11 12.34
CA GLY A 120 -3.66 10.94 11.97
C GLY A 120 -4.40 12.27 11.76
N GLY A 121 -3.68 13.38 11.73
CA GLY A 121 -4.20 14.70 11.37
C GLY A 121 -4.28 14.89 9.86
N PHE A 122 -4.60 16.12 9.45
CA PHE A 122 -4.78 16.46 8.04
C PHE A 122 -3.49 16.99 7.42
N HIS A 123 -3.03 16.37 6.33
CA HIS A 123 -1.81 16.77 5.63
C HIS A 123 -2.06 18.02 4.76
N GLN A 124 -1.95 19.20 5.38
CA GLN A 124 -2.31 20.49 4.79
C GLN A 124 -1.63 20.77 3.44
N ALA A 125 -0.33 20.49 3.30
CA ALA A 125 0.40 20.77 2.06
C ALA A 125 -0.14 19.98 0.85
N HIS A 126 -0.51 18.70 1.05
CA HIS A 126 -1.09 17.89 -0.03
C HIS A 126 -2.50 18.38 -0.39
N ALA A 127 -3.27 18.80 0.62
CA ALA A 127 -4.60 19.35 0.41
C ALA A 127 -4.57 20.69 -0.32
N GLU A 128 -3.65 21.58 0.03
CA GLU A 128 -3.42 22.84 -0.67
C GLU A 128 -3.00 22.59 -2.12
N HIS A 129 -2.10 21.63 -2.37
CA HIS A 129 -1.76 21.22 -3.72
C HIS A 129 -2.99 20.78 -4.52
N LEU A 130 -3.85 19.94 -3.94
CA LEU A 130 -5.10 19.52 -4.58
C LEU A 130 -6.03 20.68 -4.88
N ARG A 131 -6.25 21.58 -3.92
CA ARG A 131 -7.13 22.74 -4.10
C ARG A 131 -6.61 23.71 -5.16
N ASN A 132 -5.30 23.92 -5.20
CA ASN A 132 -4.67 24.89 -6.10
C ASN A 132 -4.53 24.36 -7.54
N THR A 133 -4.36 23.05 -7.70
CA THR A 133 -4.03 22.46 -9.02
C THR A 133 -5.13 21.56 -9.59
N GLY A 134 -6.11 21.15 -8.79
CA GLY A 134 -7.07 20.11 -9.13
C GLY A 134 -6.45 18.72 -9.28
N ARG A 135 -5.21 18.52 -8.82
CA ARG A 135 -4.46 17.25 -8.96
C ARG A 135 -3.96 16.77 -7.60
N HIS A 136 -3.93 15.45 -7.40
CA HIS A 136 -3.32 14.84 -6.22
C HIS A 136 -1.80 14.99 -6.28
N ALA A 137 -1.17 15.24 -5.12
CA ALA A 137 0.28 15.36 -5.02
C ALA A 137 0.99 14.07 -5.47
N LEU A 138 0.42 12.93 -5.07
CA LEU A 138 0.80 11.61 -5.53
C LEU A 138 -0.41 10.96 -6.23
N PRO A 139 -0.31 10.63 -7.53
CA PRO A 139 -1.44 10.08 -8.28
C PRO A 139 -1.74 8.65 -7.83
N LEU A 140 -2.99 8.20 -8.00
CA LEU A 140 -3.29 6.77 -7.94
C LEU A 140 -2.53 6.05 -9.06
N ILE A 141 -1.74 5.05 -8.70
CA ILE A 141 -1.08 4.17 -9.66
C ILE A 141 -1.52 2.74 -9.34
N HIS A 142 -1.92 2.02 -10.38
CA HIS A 142 -2.19 0.60 -10.32
C HIS A 142 -0.93 -0.18 -10.64
N ALA A 143 -0.77 -1.31 -9.99
CA ALA A 143 0.29 -2.27 -10.28
C ALA A 143 -0.22 -3.70 -10.00
N CYS A 144 0.34 -4.66 -10.72
CA CYS A 144 0.08 -6.07 -10.53
C CYS A 144 1.33 -6.92 -10.75
N CYS A 145 1.29 -8.15 -10.25
CA CYS A 145 2.32 -9.15 -10.42
C CYS A 145 1.74 -10.56 -10.22
N GLY A 146 2.49 -11.59 -10.60
CA GLY A 146 2.15 -12.97 -10.26
C GLY A 146 2.25 -13.18 -8.75
N MET A 147 1.25 -13.83 -8.16
CA MET A 147 1.23 -14.01 -6.71
C MET A 147 2.36 -14.92 -6.21
N ASP A 148 2.76 -15.94 -7.00
CA ASP A 148 3.91 -16.80 -6.65
C ASP A 148 5.23 -16.01 -6.74
N ASN A 149 5.38 -15.17 -7.77
CA ASN A 149 6.54 -14.29 -7.91
C ASN A 149 6.65 -13.30 -6.74
N ALA A 150 5.52 -12.79 -6.23
CA ALA A 150 5.47 -11.93 -5.06
C ALA A 150 5.92 -12.67 -3.80
N MET A 151 5.38 -13.86 -3.55
CA MET A 151 5.79 -14.70 -2.41
C MET A 151 7.27 -15.05 -2.48
N ASP A 152 7.76 -15.51 -3.63
CA ASP A 152 9.17 -15.82 -3.83
C ASP A 152 10.06 -14.60 -3.59
N HIS A 153 9.62 -13.41 -4.03
CA HIS A 153 10.36 -12.17 -3.83
C HIS A 153 10.51 -11.80 -2.35
N LEU A 154 9.43 -11.95 -1.59
CA LEU A 154 9.40 -11.68 -0.16
C LEU A 154 10.21 -12.72 0.63
N ALA A 155 9.99 -14.01 0.35
CA ALA A 155 10.63 -15.13 1.03
C ALA A 155 12.15 -15.15 0.79
N ALA A 156 12.60 -14.86 -0.43
CA ALA A 156 14.03 -14.76 -0.75
C ALA A 156 14.69 -13.48 -0.20
N GLY A 157 13.94 -12.58 0.43
CA GLY A 157 14.48 -11.33 1.00
C GLY A 157 14.98 -10.33 -0.04
N ARG A 158 14.59 -10.46 -1.32
CA ARG A 158 15.05 -9.60 -2.43
C ARG A 158 14.68 -8.12 -2.22
N TRP A 159 13.60 -7.88 -1.46
CA TRP A 159 13.16 -6.55 -1.07
C TRP A 159 14.21 -5.76 -0.28
N LYS A 160 15.08 -6.43 0.49
CA LYS A 160 16.12 -5.77 1.31
C LYS A 160 17.10 -4.98 0.43
N THR A 161 17.59 -5.62 -0.62
CA THR A 161 18.50 -4.99 -1.60
C THR A 161 17.79 -3.86 -2.33
N MET A 162 16.55 -4.07 -2.77
CA MET A 162 15.78 -3.04 -3.49
C MET A 162 15.45 -1.83 -2.60
N LEU A 163 15.17 -2.05 -1.32
CA LEU A 163 14.89 -1.00 -0.36
C LEU A 163 16.15 -0.18 -0.06
N ALA A 164 17.31 -0.84 0.10
CA ALA A 164 18.59 -0.16 0.25
C ALA A 164 18.89 0.74 -0.96
N SER A 165 18.67 0.25 -2.19
CA SER A 165 18.83 1.06 -3.41
C SER A 165 17.82 2.22 -3.49
N ALA A 166 16.57 2.01 -3.07
CA ALA A 166 15.55 3.05 -3.06
C ALA A 166 15.88 4.19 -2.09
N ASN A 167 16.46 3.87 -0.92
CA ASN A 167 16.87 4.86 0.07
C ASN A 167 18.14 5.63 -0.34
N ALA A 168 18.99 5.05 -1.20
CA ALA A 168 20.17 5.73 -1.74
C ALA A 168 19.83 6.79 -2.80
N HIS A 169 18.64 6.70 -3.41
CA HIS A 169 18.16 7.62 -4.44
C HIS A 169 16.71 8.06 -4.14
N PRO A 170 16.49 8.88 -3.10
CA PRO A 170 15.17 9.43 -2.86
C PRO A 170 14.75 10.26 -4.09
N LEU A 171 13.52 10.03 -4.57
CA LEU A 171 12.92 10.89 -5.59
C LEU A 171 12.87 12.31 -5.01
N THR A 172 13.65 13.20 -5.63
CA THR A 172 13.71 14.64 -5.33
C THR A 172 12.41 15.34 -5.67
#